data_AF-A0A2N6DZ07-F1
#
_entry.id   AF-A0A2N6DZ07-F1
#
_cell.length_a   1.000
_cell.length_b   1.000
_cell.length_c   1.000
_cell.angle_alpha   90.00
_cell.angle_beta   90.00
_cell.angle_gamma   90.00
#
_symmetry.space_group_name_H-M   'P 1'
#
loop_
_entity.id
_entity.type
_entity.pdbx_description
1 polymer ?
#
loop_
_entity_poly.entity_id
_entity_poly.type
_entity_poly.pdbx_seq_one_letter_code
_entity_poly.pdbx_strand_id
1 'polypeptide(L)' 'MGICSHCQEQVKKTHRGKPHQDLIKVDEPRIFTGAPPRGYEEQDFKCLICEAKFTQSSSKNDLAWTLWQG' A
#
# COMPACT_ATOMS: atom_id res chain seq x y z
N MET A 1 -9.17 -7.97 -17.36
CA MET A 1 -7.77 -7.56 -17.07
C MET A 1 -7.54 -7.75 -15.60
N GLY A 2 -6.50 -8.50 -15.20
CA GLY A 2 -6.23 -8.85 -13.81
C GLY A 2 -5.01 -8.11 -13.27
N ILE A 3 -4.88 -8.08 -11.94
CA ILE A 3 -3.65 -7.65 -11.27
C ILE A 3 -2.48 -8.55 -11.66
N CYS A 4 -1.28 -7.98 -11.88
CA CYS A 4 -0.10 -8.77 -12.25
C CYS A 4 0.35 -9.70 -11.11
N SER A 5 1.16 -10.70 -11.42
CA SER A 5 1.62 -11.69 -10.43
C SER A 5 2.32 -11.05 -9.22
N HIS A 6 3.13 -10.01 -9.43
CA HIS A 6 3.77 -9.26 -8.34
C HIS A 6 2.76 -8.53 -7.45
N CYS A 7 1.74 -7.92 -8.05
CA CYS A 7 0.64 -7.31 -7.31
C CYS A 7 -0.22 -8.35 -6.56
N GLN A 8 -0.43 -9.53 -7.13
CA GLN A 8 -1.10 -10.63 -6.43
C GLN A 8 -0.30 -11.07 -5.20
N GLU A 9 1.03 -11.11 -5.28
CA GLU A 9 1.89 -11.37 -4.14
C GLU A 9 1.86 -10.23 -3.11
N GLN A 10 1.82 -8.97 -3.56
CA GLN A 10 1.73 -7.78 -2.70
C GLN A 10 0.50 -7.82 -1.78
N VAL A 11 -0.66 -8.24 -2.30
CA VAL A 11 -1.92 -8.33 -1.54
C VAL A 11 -1.95 -9.52 -0.58
N LYS A 12 -1.19 -10.59 -0.85
CA LYS A 12 -1.24 -11.86 -0.09
C LYS A 12 -0.63 -11.80 1.32
N LYS A 13 -0.37 -10.61 1.86
CA LYS A 13 0.00 -10.37 3.27
C LYS A 13 1.38 -10.88 3.67
N THR A 14 2.38 -10.03 3.49
CA THR A 14 3.42 -9.91 4.52
C THR A 14 3.27 -8.55 5.17
N HIS A 15 3.12 -8.53 6.49
CA HIS A 15 2.96 -7.33 7.32
C HIS A 15 4.13 -6.32 7.19
N ARG A 16 5.16 -6.67 6.41
CA ARG A 16 6.43 -5.97 6.22
C ARG A 16 6.97 -6.11 4.78
N GLY A 17 6.12 -6.43 3.81
CA GLY A 17 6.53 -6.49 2.41
C GLY A 17 6.92 -5.11 1.90
N LYS A 18 8.08 -4.99 1.25
CA LYS A 18 8.44 -3.78 0.48
C LYS A 18 7.58 -3.71 -0.78
N PRO A 19 7.34 -2.51 -1.35
CA PRO A 19 6.78 -2.41 -2.69
C PRO A 19 7.68 -3.17 -3.67
N HIS A 20 7.09 -3.96 -4.58
CA HIS A 20 7.84 -4.47 -5.71
C HIS A 20 8.29 -3.33 -6.65
N GLN A 21 9.24 -3.62 -7.52
CA GLN A 21 9.97 -2.61 -8.30
C GLN A 21 9.09 -1.76 -9.22
N ASP A 22 7.94 -2.28 -9.64
CA ASP A 22 7.02 -1.58 -10.54
C ASP A 22 5.95 -0.75 -9.81
N LEU A 23 5.97 -0.71 -8.48
CA LEU A 23 5.12 0.17 -7.68
C LEU A 23 5.81 1.52 -7.48
N ILE A 24 5.24 2.56 -8.07
CA ILE A 24 5.66 3.93 -7.86
C ILE A 24 4.75 4.61 -6.85
N LYS A 25 5.31 5.50 -6.02
CA LYS A 25 4.51 6.35 -5.12
C LYS A 25 3.66 7.30 -5.95
N VAL A 26 2.40 7.39 -5.60
CA VAL A 26 1.46 8.37 -6.15
C VAL A 26 0.99 9.18 -4.96
N ASP A 27 1.04 10.51 -5.11
CA ASP A 27 0.70 11.47 -4.07
C ASP A 27 1.64 11.49 -2.84
N GLU A 28 1.47 12.55 -2.05
CA GLU A 28 2.19 12.73 -0.79
C GLU A 28 1.62 11.78 0.28
N PRO A 29 2.47 11.33 1.23
CA PRO A 29 2.01 10.48 2.33
C PRO A 29 0.98 11.22 3.19
N ARG A 30 -0.13 10.54 3.46
CA ARG A 30 -1.22 11.01 4.33
C ARG A 30 -0.85 10.68 5.78
N ILE A 31 -0.55 11.70 6.58
CA ILE A 31 -0.13 11.55 7.98
C ILE A 31 -1.34 11.67 8.91
N PHE A 32 -1.60 10.62 9.67
CA PHE A 32 -2.66 10.56 10.68
C PHE A 32 -2.04 10.65 12.07
N THR A 33 -2.07 11.84 12.66
CA THR A 33 -1.54 12.08 14.02
C THR A 33 -2.61 11.80 15.08
N GLY A 34 -2.47 10.69 15.80
CA GLY A 34 -3.24 10.38 17.01
C GLY A 34 -2.53 10.80 18.30
N ALA A 35 -3.15 10.52 19.46
CA ALA A 35 -2.48 10.66 20.75
C ALA A 35 -1.23 9.76 20.79
N PRO A 36 -0.05 10.25 21.20
CA PRO A 36 1.18 9.45 21.24
C PRO A 36 0.96 8.14 22.01
N PRO A 37 1.38 6.97 21.49
CA PRO A 37 2.20 6.73 20.28
C PRO A 37 1.39 6.35 19.01
N ARG A 38 0.09 6.69 18.94
CA ARG A 38 -0.88 6.11 18.00
C ARG A 38 -0.97 6.81 16.63
N GLY A 39 0.12 7.40 16.16
CA GLY A 39 0.19 7.96 14.79
C GLY A 39 0.49 6.89 13.75
N TYR A 40 -0.04 7.05 12.54
CA TYR A 40 0.30 6.24 11.37
C TYR A 40 0.28 7.10 10.10
N GLU A 41 0.84 6.56 9.02
CA GLU A 41 0.86 7.20 7.71
C GLU A 41 0.36 6.22 6.66
N GLU A 42 -0.27 6.78 5.62
CA GLU A 42 -0.69 6.05 4.44
C GLU A 42 0.01 6.62 3.20
N GLN A 43 0.55 5.75 2.36
CA GLN A 43 1.17 6.12 1.09
C GLN A 43 0.49 5.38 -0.04
N ASP A 44 0.06 6.10 -1.07
CA ASP A 44 -0.51 5.50 -2.27
C ASP A 44 0.58 5.13 -3.28
N PHE A 45 0.34 4.02 -3.98
CA PHE A 45 1.21 3.47 -4.99
C PHE A 45 0.40 3.06 -6.23
N LYS A 46 1.01 3.17 -7.41
CA LYS A 46 0.46 2.66 -8.68
C LYS A 46 1.46 1.70 -9.31
N CYS A 47 0.97 0.54 -9.73
CA CYS A 47 1.76 -0.42 -10.48
C CYS A 47 1.88 0.02 -11.95
N LEU A 48 3.10 0.06 -12.49
CA LEU A 48 3.33 0.40 -13.89
C LEU A 48 2.96 -0.73 -14.88
N ILE A 49 2.83 -1.96 -14.40
CA ILE A 49 2.51 -3.13 -15.24
C ILE A 49 1.01 -3.31 -15.42
N CYS A 50 0.24 -3.25 -14.33
CA CYS A 50 -1.20 -3.54 -14.34
C CYS A 50 -2.07 -2.34 -13.96
N GLU A 51 -1.45 -1.19 -13.70
CA GLU A 51 -2.12 0.07 -13.32
C GLU A 51 -2.93 0.04 -12.02
N ALA A 52 -2.89 -1.09 -11.31
CA ALA A 52 -3.54 -1.23 -10.01
C ALA A 52 -2.99 -0.23 -8.99
N LYS A 53 -3.89 0.29 -8.15
CA LYS A 53 -3.57 1.24 -7.08
C LYS A 53 -3.59 0.54 -5.72
N PHE A 54 -2.63 0.89 -4.88
CA PHE A 54 -2.50 0.33 -3.54
C PHE A 54 -2.28 1.45 -2.54
N THR A 55 -2.84 1.29 -1.34
CA THR A 55 -2.48 2.10 -0.18
C THR A 55 -1.63 1.24 0.75
N GLN A 56 -0.44 1.73 1.08
CA GLN A 56 0.39 1.18 2.14
C GLN A 56 0.11 1.91 3.45
N SER A 57 -0.26 1.19 4.50
CA SER A 57 -0.46 1.78 5.84
C SER A 57 0.64 1.31 6.80
N SER A 58 1.18 2.25 7.60
CA SER A 58 2.08 1.94 8.71
C SER A 58 1.31 1.61 10.00
N SER A 59 -0.02 1.67 9.98
CA SER A 59 -0.89 1.28 11.08
C SER A 59 -0.66 -0.19 11.43
N LYS A 60 -0.36 -0.45 12.71
CA LYS A 60 -0.21 -1.83 13.21
C LYS A 60 -1.54 -2.58 13.30
N ASN A 61 -2.66 -1.87 13.23
CA ASN A 61 -3.99 -2.43 13.34
C ASN A 61 -4.61 -2.77 11.97
N ASP A 62 -4.05 -2.25 10.88
CA ASP A 62 -4.57 -2.43 9.54
C ASP A 62 -3.71 -3.37 8.69
N LEU A 63 -4.28 -3.81 7.57
CA LEU A 63 -3.49 -4.46 6.53
C LEU A 63 -2.50 -3.46 5.94
N ALA A 64 -1.22 -3.81 6.01
CA ALA A 64 -0.14 -2.97 5.49
C ALA A 64 -0.31 -2.62 4.01
N TRP A 65 -1.05 -3.43 3.23
CA TRP A 65 -1.31 -3.21 1.81
C TRP A 65 -2.78 -3.42 1.49
N THR A 66 -3.44 -2.36 1.03
CA THR A 66 -4.84 -2.39 0.59
C THR A 66 -4.91 -2.10 -0.90
N LEU A 67 -5.42 -3.05 -1.70
CA LEU A 67 -5.71 -2.85 -3.11
C LEU A 67 -6.97 -1.99 -3.23
N TRP A 68 -6.90 -0.91 -4.01
CA TRP A 68 -8.09 -0.13 -4.35
C TRP A 68 -9.00 -0.95 -5.26
N GLN A 69 -10.14 -1.36 -4.73
CA GLN A 69 -11.27 -1.84 -5.50
C GLN A 69 -12.13 -0.60 -5.75
N GLY A 70 -11.79 0.15 -6.79
CA GLY A 70 -12.62 1.30 -7.24
C GLY A 70 -14.03 0.87 -7.58
#